data_AF-A0AAV3ZGV0-F1
#
_entry.id   AF-A0AAV3ZGV0-F1
#
_cell.length_a   1.000
_cell.length_b   1.000
_cell.length_c   1.000
_cell.angle_alpha   90.00
_cell.angle_beta   90.00
_cell.angle_gamma   90.00
#
_symmetry.space_group_name_H-M   'P 1'
#
loop_
_entity.id
_entity.type
_entity.pdbx_description
1 polymer ?
#
loop_
_entity_poly.entity_id
_entity_poly.type
_entity_poly.pdbx_seq_one_letter_code
_entity_poly.pdbx_strand_id
1 'polypeptide(L)'
;MDKLQTYYDRAIRQNSTVEEMKTAIQASLHHCFSTDATPRHNFCPSGPDSWCFFKSAQATGEPPGPHASRMRTQLDHALLHEHLQPIYNRLSDNELLSLCLRHATNIANESLHSVIWSKCSKTKFASAK
;
A
#
# COMPACT_ATOMS: atom_id res chain seq x y z
N MET A 1 3.16 2.85 -13.60
CA MET A 1 3.46 2.82 -12.15
C MET A 1 4.12 1.50 -11.84
N ASP A 2 5.21 1.53 -11.08
CA ASP A 2 5.91 0.31 -10.67
C ASP A 2 5.08 -0.45 -9.62
N LYS A 3 5.09 -1.79 -9.66
CA LYS A 3 4.24 -2.64 -8.79
C LYS A 3 4.41 -2.34 -7.29
N LEU A 4 5.64 -2.02 -6.87
CA LEU A 4 5.94 -1.67 -5.47
C LEU A 4 5.27 -0.37 -5.04
N GLN A 5 5.19 0.63 -5.93
CA GLN A 5 4.48 1.88 -5.65
C GLN A 5 2.98 1.61 -5.47
N THR A 6 2.40 0.74 -6.30
CA THR A 6 0.99 0.32 -6.15
C THR A 6 0.74 -0.39 -4.82
N TYR A 7 1.65 -1.26 -4.38
CA TYR A 7 1.51 -1.93 -3.08
C TYR A 7 1.62 -0.93 -1.92
N TYR A 8 2.55 0.02 -2.00
CA TYR A 8 2.69 1.07 -0.99
C TYR A 8 1.44 1.95 -0.91
N ASP A 9 0.95 2.47 -2.04
CA ASP A 9 -0.25 3.31 -2.09
C ASP A 9 -1.47 2.56 -1.52
N ARG A 10 -1.62 1.29 -1.86
CA ARG A 10 -2.68 0.44 -1.32
C ARG A 10 -2.54 0.21 0.20
N ALA A 11 -1.32 0.02 0.70
CA ALA A 11 -1.06 -0.13 2.13
C ALA A 11 -1.43 1.15 2.92
N ILE A 12 -1.26 2.33 2.33
CA ILE A 12 -1.73 3.58 2.94
C ILE A 12 -3.25 3.70 2.86
N ARG A 13 -3.84 3.50 1.68
CA ARG A 13 -5.28 3.80 1.47
C ARG A 13 -6.24 2.81 2.13
N GLN A 14 -5.83 1.57 2.36
CA GLN A 14 -6.71 0.50 2.87
C GLN A 14 -6.68 0.33 4.39
N ASN A 15 -5.84 1.08 5.10
CA ASN A 15 -5.64 0.94 6.54
C ASN A 15 -5.97 2.23 7.26
N SER A 16 -6.50 2.13 8.48
CA SER A 16 -7.05 3.26 9.23
C SER A 16 -6.17 3.69 10.42
N THR A 17 -5.13 2.92 10.71
CA THR A 17 -4.18 3.20 11.78
C THR A 17 -2.75 3.18 11.26
N VAL A 18 -1.84 3.87 11.95
CA VAL A 18 -0.42 3.90 11.60
C VAL A 18 0.18 2.50 11.67
N GLU A 19 -0.20 1.72 12.68
CA GLU A 19 0.28 0.36 12.92
C GLU A 19 -0.12 -0.59 11.79
N GLU A 20 -1.37 -0.51 11.32
CA GLU A 20 -1.86 -1.30 10.18
C GLU A 20 -1.13 -0.90 8.89
N MET A 21 -0.95 0.41 8.63
CA MET A 21 -0.20 0.89 7.47
C MET A 21 1.22 0.36 7.47
N LYS A 22 1.94 0.44 8.59
CA LYS A 22 3.29 -0.12 8.72
C LYS A 22 3.32 -1.61 8.45
N THR A 23 2.39 -2.33 9.05
CA THR A 23 2.30 -3.78 8.88
C THR A 23 2.07 -4.13 7.42
N ALA A 24 1.17 -3.43 6.73
CA ALA A 24 0.89 -3.64 5.31
C ALA A 24 2.07 -3.25 4.40
N ILE A 25 2.79 -2.16 4.72
CA ILE A 25 4.00 -1.74 4.00
C ILE A 25 5.07 -2.83 4.13
N GLN A 26 5.35 -3.30 5.36
CA GLN A 26 6.32 -4.37 5.60
C GLN A 26 5.86 -5.69 4.95
N ALA A 27 4.56 -6.01 4.99
CA ALA A 27 4.01 -7.17 4.31
C ALA A 27 4.30 -7.15 2.82
N SER A 28 4.12 -6.01 2.14
CA SER A 28 4.41 -5.90 0.71
C SER A 28 5.87 -6.16 0.39
N LEU A 29 6.79 -5.61 1.20
CA LEU A 29 8.23 -5.79 1.04
C LEU A 29 8.62 -7.24 1.28
N HIS A 30 8.34 -7.77 2.47
CA HIS A 30 8.71 -9.12 2.87
C HIS A 30 8.10 -10.19 1.97
N HIS A 31 6.89 -9.97 1.47
CA HIS A 31 6.26 -10.84 0.48
C HIS A 31 7.08 -10.89 -0.81
N CYS A 32 7.49 -9.75 -1.39
CA CYS A 32 8.24 -9.73 -2.64
C CYS A 32 9.64 -10.39 -2.56
N PHE A 33 10.19 -10.50 -1.35
CA PHE A 33 11.47 -11.18 -1.08
C PHE A 33 11.29 -12.57 -0.48
N SER A 34 10.08 -13.12 -0.48
CA SER A 34 9.85 -14.44 0.06
C SER A 34 10.24 -15.50 -0.97
N THR A 35 10.91 -16.56 -0.50
CA THR A 35 11.27 -17.73 -1.29
C THR A 35 10.80 -19.00 -0.60
N ASP A 36 10.79 -20.11 -1.31
CA ASP A 36 10.46 -21.42 -0.72
C ASP A 36 11.46 -21.81 0.38
N ALA A 37 12.73 -21.41 0.26
CA ALA A 37 13.77 -21.67 1.26
C ALA A 37 13.66 -20.74 2.48
N THR A 38 13.29 -19.48 2.27
CA THR A 38 13.12 -18.48 3.34
C THR A 38 11.75 -17.79 3.22
N PRO A 39 10.67 -18.44 3.69
CA PRO A 39 9.34 -17.87 3.62
C PRO A 39 9.19 -16.67 4.59
N ARG A 40 8.79 -15.52 4.06
CA ARG A 40 8.70 -14.23 4.78
C ARG A 40 7.29 -13.64 4.74
N HIS A 41 6.33 -14.39 5.28
CA HIS A 41 4.91 -14.01 5.23
C HIS A 41 4.34 -13.50 6.56
N ASN A 42 5.20 -13.19 7.53
CA ASN A 42 4.77 -12.90 8.92
C ASN A 42 3.87 -11.66 9.05
N PHE A 43 4.08 -10.67 8.18
CA PHE A 43 3.28 -9.43 8.17
C PHE A 43 2.06 -9.51 7.24
N CYS A 44 1.96 -10.56 6.42
CA CYS A 44 0.81 -10.72 5.53
C CYS A 44 -0.46 -11.00 6.34
N PRO A 45 -1.63 -10.51 5.89
CA PRO A 45 -2.89 -10.79 6.57
C PRO A 45 -3.15 -12.30 6.62
N SER A 46 -3.68 -12.76 7.74
CA SER A 46 -4.09 -14.16 7.92
C SER A 46 -5.50 -14.39 7.41
N GLY A 47 -5.86 -15.66 7.17
CA GLY A 47 -7.21 -16.07 6.78
C GLY A 47 -7.30 -16.57 5.34
N PRO A 48 -8.38 -17.30 5.02
CA PRO A 48 -8.57 -17.92 3.70
C PRO A 48 -8.65 -16.86 2.58
N ASP A 49 -9.23 -15.70 2.87
CA ASP A 49 -9.37 -14.58 1.93
C ASP A 49 -8.12 -13.69 1.84
N SER A 50 -7.01 -14.11 2.46
CA SER A 50 -5.75 -13.37 2.36
C SER A 50 -5.28 -13.29 0.91
N TRP A 51 -4.88 -12.09 0.49
CA TRP A 51 -4.22 -11.91 -0.80
C TRP A 51 -2.85 -12.63 -0.86
N CYS A 52 -2.30 -13.01 0.30
CA CYS A 52 -1.08 -13.79 0.38
C CYS A 52 -1.41 -15.29 0.26
N PHE A 53 -0.97 -15.91 -0.83
CA PHE A 53 -1.21 -17.33 -1.09
C PHE A 53 -0.73 -18.24 0.05
N PHE A 54 0.38 -17.88 0.70
CA PHE A 54 0.96 -18.67 1.78
C PHE A 54 0.08 -18.64 3.03
N LYS A 55 -0.43 -17.45 3.40
CA LYS A 55 -1.34 -17.28 4.54
C LYS A 55 -2.72 -17.85 4.27
N SER A 56 -3.20 -17.73 3.04
CA SER A 56 -4.46 -18.36 2.60
C SER A 56 -4.38 -19.89 2.70
N ALA A 57 -3.34 -20.51 2.12
CA ALA A 57 -3.13 -21.96 2.22
C ALA A 57 -2.97 -22.45 3.67
N GLN A 58 -2.22 -21.71 4.49
CA GLN A 58 -2.09 -22.01 5.91
C GLN A 58 -3.44 -21.98 6.64
N ALA A 59 -4.33 -21.06 6.29
CA ALA A 59 -5.66 -20.95 6.90
C ALA A 59 -6.64 -22.02 6.41
N THR A 60 -6.51 -22.50 5.17
CA THR A 60 -7.34 -23.58 4.62
C THR A 60 -6.83 -24.97 4.95
N GLY A 61 -5.63 -25.08 5.53
CA GLY A 61 -4.99 -26.37 5.83
C GLY A 61 -4.34 -27.04 4.61
N GLU A 62 -4.14 -26.28 3.53
CA GLU A 62 -3.51 -26.76 2.30
C GLU A 62 -2.00 -26.45 2.30
N PRO A 63 -1.18 -27.27 1.62
CA PRO A 63 0.22 -26.94 1.41
C PRO A 63 0.35 -25.68 0.52
N PRO A 64 1.15 -24.67 0.92
CA PRO A 64 1.41 -23.52 0.06
C PRO A 64 2.03 -23.94 -1.27
N GLY A 65 1.59 -23.32 -2.37
CA GLY A 65 2.20 -23.53 -3.68
C GLY A 65 3.61 -22.94 -3.78
N PRO A 66 4.39 -23.28 -4.82
CA PRO A 66 5.76 -22.79 -4.96
C PRO A 66 5.80 -21.28 -5.22
N HIS A 67 6.76 -20.57 -4.62
CA HIS A 67 6.89 -19.13 -4.75
C HIS A 67 7.10 -18.70 -6.20
N ALA A 68 7.85 -19.47 -6.98
CA ALA A 68 8.14 -19.17 -8.38
C ALA A 68 6.90 -19.02 -9.27
N SER A 69 5.80 -19.72 -8.96
CA SER A 69 4.55 -19.62 -9.73
C SER A 69 3.48 -18.74 -9.09
N ARG A 70 3.51 -18.61 -7.75
CA ARG A 70 2.50 -17.86 -6.99
C ARG A 70 2.85 -16.39 -6.78
N MET A 71 4.14 -16.02 -6.86
CA MET A 71 4.59 -14.65 -6.67
C MET A 71 4.53 -13.84 -7.97
N ARG A 72 3.77 -12.75 -7.97
CA ARG A 72 3.66 -11.84 -9.12
C ARG A 72 4.87 -10.91 -9.27
N THR A 73 5.61 -10.71 -8.18
CA THR A 73 6.75 -9.80 -8.09
C THR A 73 7.76 -10.43 -7.15
N GLN A 74 8.76 -11.10 -7.71
CA GLN A 74 9.91 -11.57 -6.94
C GLN A 74 11.06 -10.60 -7.13
N LEU A 75 11.69 -10.21 -6.03
CA LEU A 75 12.85 -9.34 -6.02
C LEU A 75 14.08 -10.12 -5.55
N ASP A 76 15.24 -9.75 -6.09
CA ASP A 76 16.51 -10.35 -5.70
C ASP A 76 16.90 -9.92 -4.28
N HIS A 77 17.11 -10.90 -3.40
CA HIS A 77 17.51 -10.71 -2.01
C HIS A 77 18.71 -9.76 -1.82
N ALA A 78 19.63 -9.69 -2.78
CA ALA A 78 20.78 -8.78 -2.72
C ALA A 78 20.34 -7.30 -2.59
N LEU A 79 19.25 -6.92 -3.26
CA LEU A 79 18.74 -5.55 -3.29
C LEU A 79 17.95 -5.16 -2.05
N LEU A 80 17.44 -6.16 -1.28
CA LEU A 80 16.59 -5.90 -0.11
C LEU A 80 17.34 -5.13 0.95
N HIS A 81 18.43 -5.70 1.45
CA HIS A 81 19.10 -5.19 2.65
C HIS A 81 19.87 -3.91 2.35
N GLU A 82 20.46 -3.79 1.15
CA GLU A 82 21.30 -2.65 0.78
C GLU A 82 20.49 -1.41 0.41
N HIS A 83 19.38 -1.56 -0.32
CA HIS A 83 18.69 -0.41 -0.91
C HIS A 83 17.24 -0.26 -0.44
N LEU A 84 16.46 -1.34 -0.43
CA LEU A 84 15.01 -1.22 -0.25
C LEU A 84 14.59 -1.17 1.22
N GLN A 85 15.23 -1.92 2.11
CA GLN A 85 14.94 -1.89 3.55
C GLN A 85 15.08 -0.48 4.16
N PRO A 86 16.16 0.28 3.96
CA PRO A 86 16.26 1.63 4.54
C PRO A 86 15.20 2.59 3.99
N ILE A 87 14.88 2.48 2.70
CA ILE A 87 13.81 3.28 2.07
C ILE A 87 12.46 2.95 2.70
N TYR A 88 12.11 1.66 2.79
CA TYR A 88 10.86 1.22 3.39
C TYR A 88 10.77 1.55 4.88
N ASN A 89 11.88 1.51 5.62
CA ASN A 89 11.91 1.94 7.02
C ASN A 89 11.59 3.43 7.14
N ARG A 90 12.17 4.29 6.30
CA ARG A 90 11.86 5.72 6.26
C ARG A 90 10.41 5.99 5.83
N LEU A 91 9.90 5.24 4.86
CA LEU A 91 8.51 5.34 4.42
C LEU A 91 7.52 4.78 5.45
N SER A 92 7.98 3.96 6.39
CA SER A 92 7.19 3.44 7.52
C SER A 92 7.34 4.28 8.78
N ASP A 93 7.80 5.54 8.67
CA ASP A 93 7.95 6.44 9.81
C ASP A 93 6.59 6.83 10.42
N ASN A 94 6.53 6.93 11.76
CA ASN A 94 5.27 7.23 12.46
C ASN A 94 4.73 8.62 12.08
N GLU A 95 5.59 9.63 12.05
CA GLU A 95 5.17 11.00 11.78
C GLU A 95 4.68 11.10 10.34
N LEU A 96 5.42 10.51 9.40
CA LEU A 96 5.01 10.46 7.99
C LEU A 96 3.64 9.79 7.80
N LEU A 97 3.43 8.61 8.39
CA LEU A 97 2.16 7.88 8.26
C LEU A 97 1.00 8.58 8.97
N SER A 98 1.26 9.25 10.10
CA SER A 98 0.25 10.05 10.79
C SER A 98 -0.28 11.21 9.93
N LEU A 99 0.56 11.79 9.07
CA LEU A 99 0.13 12.79 8.10
C LEU A 99 -0.75 12.18 7.01
N CYS A 100 -0.47 10.95 6.58
CA CYS A 100 -1.32 10.25 5.61
C CYS A 100 -2.75 10.03 6.13
N LEU A 101 -2.91 9.73 7.43
CA LEU A 101 -4.23 9.65 8.08
C LEU A 101 -4.96 10.98 8.05
N ARG A 102 -4.27 12.08 8.37
CA ARG A 102 -4.84 13.44 8.37
C ARG A 102 -5.21 13.94 6.97
N HIS A 103 -4.52 13.47 5.94
CA HIS A 103 -4.80 13.87 4.56
C HIS A 103 -5.96 13.06 3.95
N ALA A 104 -6.21 11.82 4.41
CA ALA A 104 -7.38 11.05 4.01
C ALA A 104 -8.69 11.78 4.36
N THR A 105 -8.73 12.53 5.46
CA THR A 105 -9.88 13.34 5.87
C THR A 105 -10.05 14.66 5.09
N ASN A 106 -9.02 15.13 4.37
CA ASN A 106 -9.03 16.46 3.73
C ASN A 106 -9.35 16.44 2.21
N ILE A 107 -9.45 15.26 1.59
CA ILE A 107 -9.55 15.15 0.11
C ILE A 107 -11.00 15.16 -0.44
N ALA A 108 -12.03 15.28 0.41
CA ALA A 108 -13.41 15.42 -0.08
C ALA A 108 -13.94 16.86 -0.09
N ASN A 109 -13.52 17.72 0.84
CA ASN A 109 -14.18 19.01 1.07
C ASN A 109 -13.26 20.25 1.04
N GLU A 110 -11.93 20.09 1.00
CA GLU A 110 -10.99 21.22 1.15
C GLU A 110 -10.04 21.42 -0.03
N SER A 111 -10.38 20.93 -1.22
CA SER A 111 -9.69 21.47 -2.39
C SER A 111 -10.12 22.93 -2.51
N LEU A 112 -9.16 23.86 -2.33
CA LEU A 112 -9.36 25.30 -2.48
C LEU A 112 -10.13 25.60 -3.78
N HIS A 113 -9.85 24.84 -4.85
CA HIS A 113 -10.63 24.86 -6.07
C HIS A 113 -12.12 24.53 -5.85
N SER A 114 -12.48 23.41 -5.21
CA SER A 114 -13.87 23.04 -4.94
C SER A 114 -14.62 24.13 -4.16
N VAL A 115 -13.97 24.72 -3.15
CA VAL A 115 -14.53 25.83 -2.34
C VAL A 115 -14.69 27.11 -3.17
N ILE A 116 -13.70 27.46 -4.00
CA ILE A 116 -13.78 28.61 -4.90
C ILE A 116 -14.89 28.40 -5.94
N TRP A 117 -15.01 27.22 -6.53
CA TRP A 117 -16.03 26.91 -7.55
C TRP A 117 -17.44 26.81 -6.98
N SER A 118 -17.61 26.47 -5.69
CA SER A 118 -18.94 26.51 -5.05
C SER A 118 -19.37 27.93 -4.68
N LYS A 119 -18.41 28.83 -4.37
CA LYS A 119 -18.68 30.23 -4.05
C LYS A 119 -18.78 31.14 -5.28
N CYS A 120 -18.12 30.79 -6.38
CA CYS A 120 -18.17 31.53 -7.64
C CYS A 120 -18.85 30.66 -8.70
N SER A 121 -20.14 30.88 -8.94
CA SER A 121 -20.83 30.24 -10.05
C SER A 121 -20.18 30.65 -11.37
N LYS A 122 -19.91 29.67 -12.25
CA LYS A 122 -19.42 29.91 -13.61
C LYS A 122 -20.54 30.50 -14.48
N THR A 123 -21.01 31.72 -14.21
CA THR A 123 -21.83 32.46 -15.18
C THR A 123 -20.88 33.04 -16.22
N LYS A 124 -20.78 32.34 -17.36
CA LYS A 124 -20.15 32.86 -18.57
C LYS A 124 -20.97 34.07 -19.04
N PHE A 125 -20.31 35.21 -19.25
CA PHE A 125 -20.86 36.32 -19.99
C PHE A 125 -21.37 35.82 -21.36
N ALA A 126 -22.66 35.98 -21.62
CA ALA A 126 -23.22 35.85 -22.95
C ALA A 126 -23.02 37.18 -23.69
N SER A 127 -22.56 37.06 -24.93
CA SER A 127 -22.07 38.10 -25.82
C SER A 127 -22.94 39.37 -25.89
N ALA A 128 -22.25 40.52 -26.01
CA ALA A 128 -22.83 41.76 -26.47
C ALA A 128 -23.58 41.57 -27.80
N LYS A 129 -24.72 42.23 -27.93
CA LYS A 129 -25.37 42.53 -29.20
C LYS A 129 -25.70 44.01 -29.23
#